data_AF-A0A0F5VK71-F1
#
_entry.id   AF-A0A0F5VK71-F1
#
_cell.length_a   1.000
_cell.length_b   1.000
_cell.length_c   1.000
_cell.angle_alpha   90.00
_cell.angle_beta   90.00
_cell.angle_gamma   90.00
#
_symmetry.space_group_name_H-M   'P 1'
#
loop_
_entity.id
_entity.type
_entity.pdbx_description
1 polymer ?
#
loop_
_entity_poly.entity_id
_entity_poly.type
_entity_poly.pdbx_seq_one_letter_code
_entity_poly.pdbx_strand_id
1 'polypeptide(L)'
;FAVSDLEVGEVTVPAGDAIITTFAAAGLDPAHYGPDAHTFDAARGADDHLAFGIGVHRCIGAPLARVEALTALPALFDRFPDLRLAVGEELRQVPSFIAFGWQEVPVRPRG
;
A
#
# COMPACT_ATOMS: atom_id res chain seq x y z
N PHE A 1 -16.87 0.55 13.95
CA PHE A 1 -18.31 0.30 13.89
C PHE A 1 -19.01 1.59 13.53
N ALA A 2 -20.11 1.54 12.78
CA ALA A 2 -20.93 2.71 12.51
C ALA A 2 -21.57 3.21 13.82
N VAL A 3 -21.50 4.52 14.11
CA VAL A 3 -22.10 5.10 15.33
C VAL A 3 -23.56 5.52 15.13
N SER A 4 -24.00 5.59 13.88
CA SER A 4 -25.36 5.82 13.39
C SER A 4 -25.51 5.09 12.06
N ASP A 5 -26.72 5.01 11.51
CA ASP A 5 -26.90 4.56 10.14
C ASP A 5 -26.10 5.48 9.18
N LEU A 6 -25.42 4.88 8.20
CA LEU A 6 -24.58 5.57 7.22
C LEU A 6 -24.99 5.19 5.81
N GLU A 7 -25.24 6.18 4.96
CA GLU A 7 -25.44 5.97 3.53
C GLU A 7 -24.12 6.08 2.77
N VAL A 8 -23.74 5.03 2.05
CA VAL A 8 -22.52 4.94 1.24
C VAL A 8 -22.89 4.49 -0.17
N GLY A 9 -23.00 5.45 -1.09
CA GLY A 9 -23.51 5.17 -2.43
C GLY A 9 -24.95 4.66 -2.34
N GLU A 10 -25.19 3.45 -2.86
CA GLU A 10 -26.50 2.78 -2.80
C GLU A 10 -26.66 1.85 -1.58
N VAL A 11 -25.67 1.83 -0.67
CA VAL A 11 -25.63 0.92 0.48
C VAL A 11 -25.85 1.67 1.79
N THR A 12 -26.83 1.23 2.57
CA THR A 12 -27.01 1.65 3.96
C THR A 12 -26.23 0.72 4.89
N VAL A 13 -25.33 1.27 5.70
CA VAL A 13 -24.63 0.56 6.78
C VAL A 13 -25.34 0.87 8.11
N PRO A 14 -25.99 -0.11 8.75
CA PRO A 14 -26.70 0.10 10.01
C PRO A 14 -25.78 0.54 11.16
N ALA A 15 -26.33 1.31 12.10
CA ALA A 15 -25.67 1.62 13.36
C ALA A 15 -25.24 0.34 14.08
N GLY A 16 -23.99 0.30 14.55
CA GLY A 16 -23.42 -0.85 15.24
C GLY A 16 -22.73 -1.86 14.34
N ASP A 17 -22.80 -1.76 13.01
CA ASP A 17 -22.13 -2.68 12.10
C ASP A 17 -20.63 -2.38 11.94
N ALA A 18 -19.84 -3.44 11.74
CA ALA A 18 -18.40 -3.33 11.51
C ALA A 18 -18.13 -2.77 10.11
N ILE A 19 -17.21 -1.79 10.03
CA ILE A 19 -16.76 -1.21 8.76
C ILE A 19 -15.30 -1.57 8.60
N ILE A 20 -14.98 -2.29 7.53
CA ILE A 20 -13.62 -2.58 7.10
C ILE A 20 -13.42 -1.90 5.75
N THR A 21 -12.35 -1.12 5.63
CA THR A 21 -11.99 -0.44 4.39
C THR A 21 -10.68 -1.01 3.86
N THR A 22 -10.56 -1.10 2.54
CA THR A 22 -9.35 -1.58 1.87
C THR A 22 -8.78 -0.45 1.02
N PHE A 23 -7.81 0.30 1.56
CA PHE A 23 -7.16 1.39 0.82
C PHE A 23 -6.42 0.91 -0.44
N ALA A 24 -6.03 -0.36 -0.50
CA ALA A 24 -5.40 -0.93 -1.69
C ALA A 24 -6.33 -0.92 -2.91
N ALA A 25 -7.64 -1.15 -2.72
CA ALA A 25 -8.61 -1.12 -3.81
C ALA A 25 -8.73 0.29 -4.41
N ALA A 26 -8.69 1.33 -3.56
CA ALA A 26 -8.71 2.72 -4.02
C ALA A 26 -7.49 3.03 -4.90
N GLY A 27 -6.30 2.54 -4.54
CA GLY A 27 -5.07 2.70 -5.34
C GLY A 27 -5.08 2.00 -6.70
N LEU A 28 -6.09 1.17 -6.96
CA LEU A 28 -6.27 0.40 -8.21
C LEU A 28 -7.53 0.84 -8.99
N ASP A 29 -8.21 1.90 -8.56
CA ASP A 29 -9.46 2.35 -9.19
C ASP A 29 -9.19 2.97 -10.57
N PRO A 30 -9.66 2.34 -11.67
CA PRO A 30 -9.45 2.88 -13.00
C PRO A 30 -10.27 4.14 -13.29
N ALA A 31 -11.34 4.41 -12.54
CA ALA A 31 -12.09 5.66 -12.66
C ALA A 31 -11.27 6.85 -12.13
N HIS A 32 -10.35 6.61 -11.19
CA HIS A 32 -9.49 7.63 -10.60
C HIS A 32 -8.10 7.68 -11.24
N TYR A 33 -7.44 6.52 -11.39
CA TYR A 33 -6.06 6.43 -11.88
C TYR A 33 -5.93 6.06 -13.36
N GLY A 34 -7.04 5.86 -14.08
CA GLY A 34 -7.07 5.52 -15.49
C GLY A 34 -7.01 4.01 -15.79
N PRO A 35 -7.14 3.62 -17.07
CA PRO A 35 -7.28 2.21 -17.46
C PRO A 35 -6.07 1.34 -17.11
N ASP A 36 -4.91 1.94 -16.84
CA ASP A 36 -3.67 1.29 -16.46
C ASP A 36 -3.40 1.32 -14.95
N ALA A 37 -4.40 1.61 -14.10
CA ALA A 37 -4.28 1.68 -12.64
C ALA A 37 -3.65 0.43 -11.98
N HIS A 38 -3.75 -0.74 -12.62
CA HIS A 38 -3.11 -1.97 -12.15
C HIS A 38 -1.62 -2.08 -12.50
N THR A 39 -1.09 -1.16 -13.29
CA THR A 39 0.32 -1.14 -13.71
C THR A 39 1.15 -0.35 -12.71
N PHE A 40 2.24 -0.95 -12.24
CA PHE A 40 3.21 -0.23 -11.43
C PHE A 40 3.99 0.78 -12.30
N ASP A 41 3.83 2.06 -11.98
CA ASP A 41 4.59 3.16 -12.56
C ASP A 41 5.07 4.09 -11.44
N ALA A 42 6.37 4.07 -11.16
CA ALA A 42 6.99 4.90 -10.13
C ALA A 42 7.00 6.40 -10.47
N ALA A 43 6.81 6.76 -11.74
CA ALA A 43 6.71 8.15 -12.19
C ALA A 43 5.26 8.67 -12.16
N ARG A 44 4.27 7.81 -11.85
CA ARG A 44 2.88 8.24 -11.67
C ARG A 44 2.80 9.19 -10.47
N GLY A 45 2.49 10.45 -10.72
CA GLY A 45 2.28 11.46 -9.68
C GLY A 45 0.99 11.24 -8.90
N ALA A 46 0.96 10.21 -8.05
CA ALA A 46 -0.21 9.77 -7.27
C ALA A 46 -0.13 10.20 -5.80
N ASP A 47 0.03 11.50 -5.54
CA ASP A 47 0.20 12.06 -4.19
C ASP A 47 -1.05 11.94 -3.29
N ASP A 48 -2.19 11.63 -3.90
CA ASP A 48 -3.51 11.45 -3.28
C ASP A 48 -3.82 10.00 -2.88
N HIS A 49 -2.84 9.10 -3.00
CA HIS A 49 -2.98 7.71 -2.58
C HIS A 49 -3.40 7.57 -1.11
N LEU A 50 -4.24 6.57 -0.83
CA LEU A 50 -4.78 6.32 0.52
C LEU A 50 -3.93 5.35 1.37
N ALA A 51 -2.72 4.98 0.94
CA ALA A 51 -1.88 4.02 1.69
C ALA A 51 -1.51 4.49 3.11
N PHE A 52 -1.56 5.79 3.39
CA PHE A 52 -1.37 6.37 4.73
C PHE A 52 -2.69 6.75 5.44
N GLY A 53 -3.83 6.29 4.92
CA GLY A 53 -5.16 6.68 5.37
C GLY A 53 -5.49 8.16 5.11
N ILE A 54 -6.65 8.60 5.59
CA ILE A 54 -7.18 9.96 5.40
C ILE A 54 -7.93 10.41 6.66
N GLY A 55 -8.13 11.72 6.80
CA GLY A 55 -8.90 12.32 7.89
C GLY A 55 -8.13 12.39 9.20
N VAL A 56 -8.86 12.42 10.31
CA VAL A 56 -8.32 12.68 11.66
C VAL A 56 -7.35 11.59 12.15
N HIS A 57 -7.35 10.42 11.51
CA HIS A 57 -6.45 9.31 11.81
C HIS A 57 -5.42 9.05 10.70
N ARG A 58 -5.20 10.02 9.79
CA ARG A 58 -4.13 9.91 8.81
C ARG A 58 -2.81 9.62 9.52
N CYS A 59 -2.02 8.70 8.95
CA CYS A 59 -0.80 8.19 9.56
C CYS A 59 0.15 9.33 9.93
N ILE A 60 0.35 9.51 11.25
CA ILE A 60 1.26 10.52 11.79
C ILE A 60 2.71 10.26 11.37
N GLY A 61 3.06 8.99 11.12
CA GLY A 61 4.39 8.57 10.66
C GLY A 61 4.63 8.71 9.16
N ALA A 62 3.64 9.14 8.37
CA ALA A 62 3.77 9.21 6.91
C ALA A 62 4.97 10.05 6.41
N PRO A 63 5.34 11.19 7.04
CA PRO A 63 6.55 11.91 6.66
C PRO A 63 7.83 11.12 6.94
N LEU A 64 7.93 10.47 8.11
CA LEU A 64 9.10 9.66 8.48
C LEU A 64 9.26 8.46 7.54
N ALA A 65 8.19 7.71 7.31
CA ALA A 65 8.19 6.56 6.41
C ALA A 65 8.65 6.93 4.98
N ARG A 66 8.27 8.12 4.49
CA ARG A 66 8.75 8.63 3.20
C ARG A 66 10.25 8.91 3.21
N VAL A 67 10.76 9.58 4.25
CA VAL A 67 12.20 9.85 4.38
C VAL A 67 12.98 8.53 4.45
N GLU A 68 12.50 7.56 5.23
CA GLU A 68 13.11 6.24 5.33
C GLU A 68 13.16 5.54 3.97
N ALA A 69 12.04 5.48 3.23
CA ALA A 69 11.99 4.85 1.92
C ALA A 69 12.90 5.55 0.89
N LEU A 70 12.85 6.89 0.84
CA LEU A 70 13.66 7.71 -0.06
C LEU A 70 15.16 7.70 0.28
N THR A 71 15.53 7.25 1.48
CA THR A 71 16.94 7.11 1.88
C THR A 71 17.42 5.66 1.70
N ALA A 72 16.67 4.70 2.24
CA ALA A 72 17.08 3.31 2.32
C ALA A 72 17.03 2.60 0.97
N LEU A 73 16.01 2.85 0.13
CA LEU A 73 15.89 2.19 -1.17
C LEU A 73 17.02 2.60 -2.12
N PRO A 74 17.32 3.91 -2.34
CA PRO A 74 18.47 4.30 -3.15
C PRO A 74 19.79 3.74 -2.60
N ALA A 75 20.03 3.86 -1.29
CA ALA A 75 21.26 3.34 -0.68
C ALA A 75 21.43 1.82 -0.85
N LEU A 76 20.33 1.07 -0.80
CA LEU A 76 20.33 -0.38 -1.03
C LEU A 76 20.77 -0.72 -2.46
N PHE A 77 20.17 -0.06 -3.46
CA PHE A 77 20.47 -0.32 -4.86
C PHE A 77 21.82 0.29 -5.30
N ASP A 78 22.27 1.38 -4.70
CA ASP A 78 23.62 1.92 -4.90
C ASP A 78 24.68 0.94 -4.37
N ARG A 79 24.41 0.27 -3.24
CA ARG A 79 25.34 -0.70 -2.64
C ARG A 79 25.34 -2.04 -3.36
N PHE A 80 24.18 -2.49 -3.84
CA PHE A 80 23.99 -3.78 -4.52
C PHE A 80 23.25 -3.56 -5.85
N PRO A 81 23.92 -3.04 -6.90
CA PRO A 81 23.29 -2.69 -8.16
C PRO A 81 22.70 -3.90 -8.90
N ASP A 82 23.27 -5.10 -8.66
CA ASP A 82 22.79 -6.36 -9.24
C ASP A 82 21.91 -7.16 -8.25
N LEU A 83 21.21 -6.50 -7.32
CA LEU A 83 20.31 -7.17 -6.38
C LEU A 83 19.16 -7.86 -7.14
N ARG A 84 18.94 -9.14 -6.86
CA ARG A 84 17.82 -9.93 -7.44
C ARG A 84 17.26 -10.89 -6.43
N LEU A 85 16.01 -11.30 -6.65
CA LEU A 85 15.38 -12.34 -5.84
C LEU A 85 16.21 -13.64 -5.90
N ALA A 86 16.33 -14.30 -4.75
CA ALA A 86 16.97 -15.60 -4.63
C ALA A 86 16.02 -16.76 -4.99
N VAL A 87 14.73 -16.45 -5.04
CA VAL A 87 13.61 -17.35 -5.34
C VAL A 87 12.88 -16.89 -6.60
N GLY A 88 12.03 -17.74 -7.16
CA GLY A 88 11.07 -17.37 -8.22
C GLY A 88 9.88 -16.59 -7.65
N GLU A 89 8.66 -16.94 -8.06
CA GLU A 89 7.42 -16.28 -7.62
C GLU A 89 6.90 -16.79 -6.26
N GLU A 90 7.68 -17.61 -5.57
CA GLU A 90 7.32 -18.30 -4.33
C GLU A 90 7.51 -17.40 -3.09
N LEU A 91 7.02 -16.16 -3.14
CA LEU A 91 7.03 -15.27 -1.98
C LEU A 91 5.84 -15.53 -1.07
N ARG A 92 6.08 -15.55 0.23
CA ARG A 92 5.04 -15.76 1.23
C ARG A 92 4.48 -14.44 1.71
N GLN A 93 3.18 -14.21 1.50
CA GLN A 93 2.50 -13.03 2.01
C GLN A 93 2.40 -13.06 3.53
N VAL A 94 2.43 -11.88 4.15
CA VAL A 94 2.09 -11.73 5.56
C VAL A 94 0.63 -12.21 5.75
N PRO A 95 0.35 -13.15 6.68
CA PRO A 95 -0.99 -13.68 6.92
C PRO A 95 -1.81 -12.66 7.72
N SER A 96 -2.18 -11.56 7.07
CA SER A 96 -2.93 -10.46 7.66
C SER A 96 -4.06 -10.06 6.73
N PHE A 97 -5.19 -9.69 7.34
CA PHE A 97 -6.30 -9.04 6.62
C PHE A 97 -6.18 -7.51 6.61
N ILE A 98 -5.14 -6.94 7.25
CA ILE A 98 -4.89 -5.50 7.35
C ILE A 98 -3.61 -5.11 6.61
N ALA A 99 -2.52 -5.87 6.81
CA ALA A 99 -1.23 -5.58 6.22
C ALA A 99 -1.04 -6.36 4.91
N PHE A 100 -0.55 -5.68 3.88
CA PHE A 100 -0.14 -6.29 2.62
C PHE A 100 1.38 -6.18 2.46
N GLY A 101 2.03 -7.32 2.26
CA GLY A 101 3.48 -7.39 2.14
C GLY A 101 3.98 -8.83 2.20
N TRP A 102 5.30 -8.99 2.15
CA TRP A 102 5.97 -10.29 2.16
C TRP A 102 6.58 -10.55 3.54
N GLN A 103 6.45 -11.80 4.03
CA GLN A 103 7.09 -12.23 5.28
C GLN A 103 8.62 -12.22 5.17
N GLU A 104 9.10 -12.55 3.98
CA GLU A 104 10.50 -12.58 3.62
C GLU A 104 10.63 -12.21 2.15
N VAL A 105 11.72 -11.53 1.80
CA VAL A 105 12.11 -11.28 0.42
C VAL A 105 13.55 -11.79 0.27
N PRO A 106 13.75 -13.09 0.01
CA PRO A 106 15.08 -13.65 -0.14
C PRO A 106 15.76 -13.04 -1.37
N VAL A 107 16.96 -12.50 -1.17
CA VAL A 107 17.73 -11.83 -2.23
C VAL A 107 19.12 -12.42 -2.34
N ARG A 108 19.70 -12.33 -3.52
CA ARG A 108 21.12 -12.54 -3.74
C ARG A 108 21.78 -11.17 -3.83
N PRO A 109 22.54 -10.73 -2.82
CA PRO A 109 23.38 -9.54 -2.98
C PRO A 109 24.49 -9.89 -3.97
N ARG A 110 24.69 -9.08 -5.01
CA ARG A 110 25.98 -8.97 -5.71
C ARG A 110 26.30 -7.49 -5.79
N GLY A 111 27.53 -7.18 -5.41
CA GLY A 111 28.14 -5.87 -5.29
C GLY A 111 29.57 -6.06 -4.83
#